data_AF-A0A1V9A230-F1
#
_entry.id   AF-A0A1V9A230-F1
#
_cell.length_a   1.000
_cell.length_b   1.000
_cell.length_c   1.000
_cell.angle_alpha   90.00
_cell.angle_beta   90.00
_cell.angle_gamma   90.00
#
_symmetry.space_group_name_H-M   'P 1'
#
loop_
_entity.id
_entity.type
_entity.pdbx_description
1 polymer ?
#
loop_
_entity_poly.entity_id
_entity_poly.type
_entity_poly.pdbx_seq_one_letter_code
_entity_poly.pdbx_strand_id
1 'polypeptide(L)'
;MAGGQTVDPGRLDAAGTAYTQVSDDLASAGSKLEAGVSTAQVGRAFSHVASTYSDVIGRYRDCVTTYGERAGELGGKLSQAAKAYEDGEAVSRDMIASKEV
;
A
#
# COMPACT_ATOMS: atom_id res chain seq x y z
N MET A 1 -24.90 15.83 21.11
CA MET A 1 -23.92 14.73 20.96
C MET A 1 -23.54 14.67 19.49
N ALA A 2 -22.37 15.19 19.13
CA ALA A 2 -21.84 15.14 17.76
C ALA A 2 -20.78 14.05 17.72
N GLY A 3 -21.22 12.79 17.63
CA GLY A 3 -20.34 11.62 17.61
C GLY A 3 -20.49 10.88 16.29
N GLY A 4 -19.39 10.73 15.55
CA GLY A 4 -19.21 9.65 14.56
C GLY A 4 -19.88 9.78 13.18
N GLN A 5 -21.05 10.41 13.04
CA GLN A 5 -21.96 10.27 11.88
C GLN A 5 -21.44 10.65 10.47
N THR A 6 -20.19 11.07 10.29
CA THR A 6 -19.67 11.49 8.97
C THR A 6 -18.68 10.52 8.35
N VAL A 7 -18.12 9.58 9.12
CA VAL A 7 -17.09 8.66 8.63
C VAL A 7 -17.68 7.26 8.60
N ASP A 8 -17.93 6.75 7.39
CA ASP A 8 -18.42 5.39 7.14
C ASP A 8 -17.24 4.40 7.27
N PRO A 9 -17.21 3.55 8.31
CA PRO A 9 -16.12 2.60 8.54
C PRO A 9 -15.98 1.60 7.40
N GLY A 10 -17.09 1.18 6.79
CA GLY A 10 -17.08 0.27 5.65
C GLY A 10 -16.43 0.90 4.42
N ARG A 11 -16.60 2.21 4.21
CA ARG A 11 -15.88 2.94 3.15
C ARG A 11 -14.39 3.08 3.43
N LEU A 12 -14.00 3.29 4.68
CA LEU A 12 -12.58 3.33 5.07
C LEU A 12 -11.91 1.97 4.88
N ASP A 13 -12.57 0.88 5.27
CA ASP A 13 -12.01 -0.46 5.13
C ASP A 13 -11.95 -0.90 3.65
N ALA A 14 -12.97 -0.55 2.85
CA ALA A 14 -12.93 -0.76 1.41
C ALA A 14 -11.78 0.01 0.75
N ALA A 15 -11.54 1.26 1.16
CA ALA A 15 -10.39 2.03 0.69
C ALA A 15 -9.07 1.41 1.16
N GLY A 16 -9.00 0.94 2.41
CA GLY A 16 -7.84 0.25 2.97
C GLY A 16 -7.46 -1.00 2.18
N THR A 17 -8.46 -1.82 1.86
CA THR A 17 -8.33 -3.02 1.02
C THR A 17 -7.85 -2.65 -0.38
N ALA A 18 -8.44 -1.63 -1.01
CA ALA A 18 -8.03 -1.19 -2.34
C ALA A 18 -6.56 -0.73 -2.39
N TYR A 19 -6.10 0.03 -1.40
CA TYR A 19 -4.69 0.44 -1.33
C TYR A 19 -3.74 -0.72 -1.03
N THR A 20 -4.20 -1.73 -0.29
CA THR A 20 -3.44 -2.96 -0.06
C THR A 20 -3.29 -3.77 -1.35
N GLN A 21 -4.37 -3.89 -2.14
CA GLN A 21 -4.33 -4.51 -3.46
C GLN A 21 -3.35 -3.78 -4.41
N VAL A 22 -3.37 -2.44 -4.41
CA VAL A 22 -2.42 -1.62 -5.19
C VAL A 22 -0.98 -1.87 -4.74
N SER A 23 -0.73 -2.05 -3.44
CA SER A 23 0.59 -2.44 -2.93
C SER A 23 1.07 -3.77 -3.50
N ASP A 24 0.20 -4.78 -3.50
CA ASP A 24 0.52 -6.12 -4.02
C ASP A 24 0.77 -6.09 -5.54
N ASP A 25 -0.05 -5.34 -6.28
CA ASP A 25 0.12 -5.15 -7.72
C ASP A 25 1.44 -4.46 -8.05
N LEU A 26 1.81 -3.43 -7.28
CA LEU A 26 3.09 -2.73 -7.44
C LEU A 26 4.28 -3.62 -7.04
N ALA A 27 4.16 -4.43 -5.98
CA ALA A 27 5.20 -5.39 -5.62
C ALA A 27 5.40 -6.45 -6.71
N SER A 28 4.31 -6.94 -7.30
CA SER A 28 4.33 -7.87 -8.44
C SER A 28 4.95 -7.22 -9.69
N ALA A 29 4.58 -5.98 -9.99
CA ALA A 29 5.17 -5.22 -11.10
C ALA A 29 6.68 -4.96 -10.88
N GLY A 30 7.08 -4.58 -9.67
CA GLY A 30 8.47 -4.45 -9.24
C GLY A 30 9.28 -5.72 -9.47
N SER A 31 8.72 -6.86 -9.07
CA SER A 31 9.37 -8.17 -9.23
C SER A 31 9.57 -8.59 -10.68
N LYS A 32 8.71 -8.13 -11.60
CA LYS A 32 8.82 -8.39 -13.04
C LYS A 32 9.80 -7.46 -13.77
N LEU A 33 10.20 -6.36 -13.15
CA LEU A 33 11.16 -5.42 -13.72
C LEU A 33 12.56 -5.98 -13.59
N GLU A 34 12.95 -6.88 -14.49
CA GLU A 34 14.32 -7.38 -14.59
C GLU A 34 15.10 -6.67 -15.69
N ALA A 35 16.36 -6.33 -15.38
CA ALA A 35 17.21 -5.65 -16.34
C ALA A 35 17.51 -6.52 -17.56
N GLY A 36 17.47 -7.86 -17.42
CA GLY A 36 17.64 -8.85 -18.50
C GLY A 36 18.97 -8.79 -19.27
N VAL A 37 19.77 -7.75 -19.03
CA VAL A 37 20.94 -7.35 -19.79
C VAL A 37 22.06 -7.08 -18.81
N SER A 38 22.86 -8.10 -18.55
CA SER A 38 24.08 -7.96 -17.75
C SER A 38 25.27 -7.59 -18.63
N THR A 39 26.28 -6.94 -18.05
CA THR A 39 27.57 -6.66 -18.72
C THR A 39 28.26 -7.92 -19.24
N ALA A 40 27.95 -9.09 -18.67
CA ALA A 40 28.41 -10.40 -19.14
C ALA A 40 27.77 -10.82 -20.48
N GLN A 41 26.54 -10.36 -20.78
CA GLN A 41 25.80 -10.75 -21.99
C GLN A 41 26.10 -9.85 -23.20
N VAL A 42 26.41 -8.57 -23.00
CA VAL A 42 26.58 -7.60 -24.10
C VAL A 42 28.03 -7.42 -24.59
N GLY A 43 28.99 -8.12 -23.98
CA GLY A 43 30.42 -8.00 -24.31
C GLY A 43 31.04 -6.66 -23.92
N ARG A 44 32.38 -6.59 -23.87
CA ARG A 44 33.14 -5.43 -23.34
C ARG A 44 32.80 -4.11 -24.03
N ALA A 45 32.54 -4.13 -25.35
CA ALA A 45 32.28 -2.94 -26.16
C ALA A 45 30.96 -2.22 -25.79
N PHE A 46 29.96 -2.95 -25.27
CA PHE A 46 28.64 -2.40 -24.91
C PHE A 46 28.40 -2.40 -23.39
N SER A 47 29.43 -2.70 -22.60
CA SER A 47 29.35 -2.75 -21.14
C SER A 47 28.82 -1.46 -20.50
N HIS A 48 29.19 -0.30 -21.04
CA HIS A 48 28.67 1.00 -20.58
C HIS A 48 27.16 1.15 -20.80
N VAL A 49 26.65 0.66 -21.94
CA VAL A 49 25.23 0.69 -22.28
C VAL A 49 24.45 -0.26 -21.36
N ALA A 50 24.92 -1.50 -21.18
CA ALA A 50 24.27 -2.45 -20.26
C ALA A 50 24.29 -1.98 -18.79
N SER A 51 25.35 -1.32 -18.34
CA SER A 51 25.38 -0.70 -17.01
C SER A 51 24.29 0.37 -16.89
N THR A 52 24.18 1.25 -17.88
CA THR A 52 23.19 2.33 -17.88
C THR A 52 21.76 1.77 -17.87
N TYR A 53 21.48 0.74 -18.68
CA TYR A 53 20.18 0.07 -18.67
C TYR A 53 19.89 -0.61 -17.33
N SER A 54 20.87 -1.33 -16.77
CA SER A 54 20.73 -1.98 -15.47
C SER A 54 20.45 -0.97 -14.36
N ASP A 55 21.15 0.16 -14.35
CA ASP A 55 20.96 1.23 -13.37
C ASP A 55 19.57 1.87 -13.48
N VAL A 56 19.10 2.15 -14.70
CA VAL A 56 17.77 2.74 -14.93
C VAL A 56 16.67 1.76 -14.53
N ILE A 57 16.78 0.49 -14.91
CA ILE A 57 15.79 -0.54 -14.56
C ILE A 57 15.79 -0.79 -13.05
N GLY A 58 16.97 -0.80 -12.40
CA GLY A 58 17.10 -0.87 -10.95
C GLY A 58 16.39 0.30 -10.26
N ARG A 59 16.67 1.55 -10.67
CA ARG A 59 15.98 2.73 -10.13
C ARG A 59 14.48 2.68 -10.31
N TYR A 60 14.01 2.21 -11.47
CA TYR A 60 12.58 2.10 -11.73
C TYR A 60 11.93 1.04 -10.84
N ARG A 61 12.58 -0.11 -10.66
CA ARG A 61 12.16 -1.15 -9.72
C ARG A 61 12.07 -0.60 -8.29
N ASP A 62 13.11 0.06 -7.81
CA ASP A 62 13.18 0.62 -6.46
C ASP A 62 12.05 1.64 -6.22
N CYS A 63 11.78 2.50 -7.20
CA CYS A 63 10.67 3.44 -7.16
C CYS A 63 9.32 2.71 -7.06
N VAL A 64 9.07 1.74 -7.92
CA VAL A 64 7.81 0.97 -7.93
C VAL A 64 7.59 0.25 -6.60
N THR A 65 8.62 -0.40 -6.06
CA THR A 65 8.58 -1.05 -4.74
C THR A 65 8.28 -0.04 -3.63
N THR A 66 8.97 1.10 -3.61
CA THR A 66 8.76 2.15 -2.60
C THR A 66 7.33 2.70 -2.64
N TYR A 67 6.77 2.91 -3.84
CA TYR A 67 5.38 3.36 -3.97
C TYR A 67 4.38 2.28 -3.53
N GLY A 68 4.68 1.00 -3.81
CA GLY A 68 3.90 -0.13 -3.31
C GLY A 68 3.84 -0.16 -1.79
N GLU A 69 5.00 -0.11 -1.12
CA GLU A 69 5.08 -0.08 0.34
C GLU A 69 4.27 1.08 0.95
N ARG A 70 4.39 2.28 0.39
CA ARG A 70 3.62 3.45 0.85
C ARG A 70 2.12 3.30 0.64
N ALA A 71 1.68 2.68 -0.45
CA ALA A 71 0.28 2.36 -0.68
C ALA A 71 -0.21 1.36 0.37
N GLY A 72 0.57 0.33 0.68
CA GLY A 72 0.26 -0.65 1.72
C GLY A 72 0.15 -0.04 3.12
N GLU A 73 1.08 0.85 3.48
CA GLU A 73 1.02 1.59 4.75
C GLU A 73 -0.24 2.45 4.86
N LEU A 74 -0.62 3.14 3.78
CA LEU A 74 -1.85 3.93 3.74
C LEU A 74 -3.08 3.03 3.89
N GLY A 75 -3.09 1.90 3.17
CA GLY A 75 -4.15 0.90 3.26
C GLY A 75 -4.36 0.39 4.68
N GLY A 76 -3.26 0.00 5.35
CA GLY A 76 -3.26 -0.46 6.73
C GLY A 76 -3.77 0.60 7.71
N LYS A 77 -3.41 1.87 7.53
CA LYS A 77 -3.92 2.98 8.36
C LYS A 77 -5.41 3.20 8.19
N LEU A 78 -5.94 3.06 6.97
CA LEU A 78 -7.37 3.21 6.69
C LEU A 78 -8.20 2.08 7.31
N SER A 79 -7.75 0.82 7.19
CA SER A 79 -8.41 -0.31 7.86
C SER A 79 -8.31 -0.24 9.39
N GLN A 80 -7.19 0.25 9.94
CA GLN A 80 -7.09 0.52 11.38
C GLN A 80 -8.06 1.61 11.83
N ALA A 81 -8.19 2.69 11.07
CA ALA A 81 -9.15 3.74 11.35
C ALA A 81 -10.60 3.21 11.29
N ALA A 82 -10.93 2.38 10.28
CA ALA A 82 -12.25 1.74 10.18
C ALA A 82 -12.58 0.95 11.45
N LYS A 83 -11.67 0.08 11.90
CA LYS A 83 -11.83 -0.69 13.14
C LYS A 83 -12.02 0.20 14.37
N ALA A 84 -11.21 1.26 14.50
CA ALA A 84 -11.34 2.19 15.62
C ALA A 84 -12.71 2.90 15.64
N TYR A 85 -13.28 3.21 14.48
CA TYR A 85 -14.63 3.76 14.39
C TYR A 85 -15.70 2.73 14.75
N GLU A 86 -15.60 1.49 14.26
CA GLU A 86 -16.52 0.40 14.62
C GLU A 86 -16.51 0.12 16.13
N ASP A 87 -15.32 0.00 16.72
CA ASP A 87 -15.15 -0.23 18.16
C ASP A 87 -15.68 0.94 18.99
N GLY A 88 -15.42 2.19 18.55
CA GLY A 88 -15.91 3.39 19.22
C GLY A 88 -17.44 3.53 19.18
N GLU A 89 -18.08 3.13 18.07
CA GLU A 89 -19.54 3.07 17.98
C GLU A 89 -20.12 1.95 18.84
N ALA A 90 -19.46 0.78 18.91
CA ALA A 90 -19.89 -0.32 19.76
C ALA A 90 -19.87 0.06 21.25
N VAL A 91 -18.78 0.65 21.73
CA VAL A 91 -18.66 1.14 23.12
C VAL A 91 -19.70 2.21 23.45
N SER A 92 -19.98 3.11 22.50
CA SER A 92 -21.00 4.15 22.69
C SER A 92 -22.42 3.58 22.81
N ARG A 93 -22.74 2.51 22.06
CA ARG A 93 -24.04 1.82 22.18
C ARG A 93 -24.18 1.10 23.51
N ASP A 94 -23.15 0.37 23.96
CA ASP A 94 -23.19 -0.34 25.25
C ASP A 94 -23.31 0.60 26.45
N MET A 95 -22.66 1.77 26.40
CA MET A 95 -22.81 2.80 27.43
C MET A 95 -24.22 3.42 27.46
N ILE A 96 -24.86 3.62 26.30
CA ILE A 96 -26.23 4.13 26.25
C ILE A 96 -27.20 3.07 26.79
N ALA A 97 -27.06 1.81 26.34
CA ALA A 97 -27.90 0.70 26.80
C ALA A 97 -27.77 0.45 28.31
N SER A 98 -26.57 0.60 28.88
CA SER A 98 -26.34 0.44 30.32
C SER A 98 -26.87 1.61 31.17
N LYS A 99 -27.22 2.75 30.55
CA LYS A 99 -27.74 3.93 31.25
C LYS A 99 -29.27 4.00 31.26
N GLU A 100 -29.94 3.15 30.47
CA GLU A 100 -31.40 3.04 30.39
C GLU A 100 -31.99 1.94 31.28
N VAL A 101 -31.17 1.26 32.11
CA VAL A 101 -31.60 0.27 33.13
C VAL A 101 -31.53 0.87 34.52
#